data_AF-W6RF93-F1
#
_entry.id   AF-W6RF93-F1
#
_cell.length_a   1.000
_cell.length_b   1.000
_cell.length_c   1.000
_cell.angle_alpha   90.00
_cell.angle_beta   90.00
_cell.angle_gamma   90.00
#
_symmetry.space_group_name_H-M   'P 1'
#
loop_
_entity.id
_entity.type
_entity.pdbx_description
1 polymer ?
#
loop_
_entity_poly.entity_id
_entity_poly.type
_entity_poly.pdbx_seq_one_letter_code
_entity_poly.pdbx_strand_id
1 'polypeptide(L)'
;MASAHELARGHKRLRVLIEFAISEGWHVKRTPGGHLKFTKVGCAAIYTSSTASDHRATLNARAQIRRAERQAQAQAASVKECGHG
;
A
#
# COMPACT_ATOMS: atom_id res chain seq x y z
N MET A 1 4.53 -7.48 16.58
CA MET A 1 4.38 -7.09 15.16
C MET A 1 3.20 -7.86 14.61
N ALA A 2 2.16 -7.19 14.10
CA ALA A 2 0.99 -7.88 13.57
C ALA A 2 1.39 -8.64 12.30
N SER A 3 1.18 -9.95 12.27
CA SER A 3 1.55 -10.77 11.11
C SER A 3 0.62 -10.46 9.93
N ALA A 4 1.12 -10.56 8.69
CA ALA A 4 0.31 -10.39 7.47
C ALA A 4 -0.96 -11.27 7.50
N HIS A 5 -0.88 -12.42 8.17
CA HIS A 5 -2.00 -13.33 8.41
C HIS A 5 -3.11 -12.73 9.31
N GLU A 6 -2.75 -12.02 10.39
CA GLU A 6 -3.69 -11.34 11.29
C GLU A 6 -4.34 -10.13 10.61
N LEU A 7 -3.54 -9.39 9.84
CA LEU A 7 -4.01 -8.28 9.02
C LEU A 7 -4.99 -8.76 7.93
N ALA A 8 -4.75 -9.95 7.37
CA ALA A 8 -5.61 -10.57 6.38
C ALA A 8 -6.83 -11.29 6.98
N ARG A 9 -6.91 -11.55 8.30
CA ARG A 9 -7.90 -12.45 8.92
C ARG A 9 -8.09 -13.77 8.15
N GLY A 10 -7.00 -14.36 7.66
CA GLY A 10 -7.07 -15.61 6.88
C GLY A 10 -7.52 -15.46 5.42
N HIS A 11 -7.77 -14.25 4.92
CA HIS A 11 -8.05 -14.04 3.49
C HIS A 11 -6.77 -14.16 2.65
N LYS A 12 -6.65 -15.30 1.93
CA LYS A 12 -5.49 -15.61 1.08
C LYS A 12 -5.13 -14.48 0.11
N ARG A 13 -6.12 -13.83 -0.52
CA ARG A 13 -5.88 -12.74 -1.48
C ARG A 13 -5.39 -11.46 -0.81
N LEU A 14 -5.99 -11.09 0.32
CA LEU A 14 -5.56 -9.92 1.09
C LEU A 14 -4.15 -10.14 1.63
N ARG A 15 -3.84 -11.36 2.07
CA ARG A 15 -2.51 -11.77 2.49
C ARG A 15 -1.48 -11.57 1.37
N VAL A 16 -1.76 -12.04 0.15
CA VAL A 16 -0.86 -11.84 -1.00
C VAL A 16 -0.65 -10.34 -1.30
N LEU A 17 -1.68 -9.51 -1.17
CA LEU A 17 -1.55 -8.05 -1.33
C LEU A 17 -0.68 -7.43 -0.23
N ILE A 18 -0.86 -7.85 1.03
CA ILE A 18 -0.08 -7.36 2.17
C ILE A 18 1.39 -7.79 2.04
N GLU A 19 1.64 -9.06 1.72
CA GLU A 19 3.00 -9.58 1.48
C GLU A 19 3.67 -8.86 0.32
N PHE A 20 2.94 -8.64 -0.79
CA PHE A 20 3.43 -7.84 -1.91
C PHE A 20 3.80 -6.42 -1.47
N ALA A 21 2.92 -5.74 -0.74
CA ALA A 21 3.18 -4.39 -0.26
C ALA A 21 4.41 -4.33 0.66
N ILE A 22 4.54 -5.27 1.62
CA ILE A 22 5.69 -5.37 2.51
C ILE A 22 6.98 -5.62 1.72
N SER A 23 6.95 -6.52 0.73
CA SER A 23 8.09 -6.80 -0.15
C SER A 23 8.55 -5.57 -0.92
N GLU A 24 7.61 -4.71 -1.31
CA GLU A 24 7.88 -3.43 -1.96
C GLU A 24 8.26 -2.31 -0.96
N GLY A 25 8.37 -2.61 0.34
CA GLY A 25 8.73 -1.65 1.40
C GLY A 25 7.58 -0.78 1.89
N TRP A 26 6.33 -1.16 1.62
CA TRP A 26 5.15 -0.50 2.17
C TRP A 26 4.84 -0.98 3.58
N HIS A 27 4.53 -0.03 4.45
CA HIS A 27 4.04 -0.28 5.79
C HIS A 27 2.53 -0.45 5.77
N VAL A 28 2.04 -1.57 6.30
CA VAL A 28 0.61 -1.87 6.36
C VAL A 28 0.12 -1.75 7.81
N LYS A 29 -0.93 -0.96 8.03
CA LYS A 29 -1.58 -0.83 9.33
C LYS A 29 -3.09 -0.99 9.20
N ARG A 30 -3.72 -1.69 10.13
CA ARG A 30 -5.19 -1.68 10.24
C ARG A 30 -5.67 -0.42 10.95
N THR A 31 -6.71 0.19 10.41
CA THR A 31 -7.49 1.22 11.10
C THR A 31 -8.54 0.56 12.00
N PRO A 32 -8.99 1.23 13.07
CA PRO A 32 -10.05 0.72 13.96
C PRO A 32 -11.35 0.38 13.21
N GLY A 33 -11.64 1.09 12.12
CA GLY A 33 -12.78 0.83 11.22
C GLY A 33 -12.63 -0.41 10.33
N GLY A 34 -11.55 -1.19 10.48
CA GLY A 34 -11.35 -2.41 9.72
C GLY A 34 -10.85 -2.19 8.29
N HIS A 35 -10.27 -1.03 7.98
CA HIS A 35 -9.60 -0.82 6.69
C HIS A 35 -8.08 -1.04 6.85
N LEU A 36 -7.41 -1.40 5.77
CA LEU A 36 -5.95 -1.40 5.71
C LEU A 36 -5.48 -0.07 5.15
N LYS A 37 -4.47 0.49 5.80
CA LYS A 37 -3.73 1.66 5.36
C LYS A 37 -2.33 1.21 4.96
N PHE A 38 -1.95 1.46 3.73
CA PHE A 38 -0.59 1.31 3.24
C PHE A 38 0.10 2.66 3.21
N THR A 39 1.29 2.74 3.77
CA THR A 39 2.12 3.95 3.80
C THR A 39 3.54 3.60 3.42
N LYS A 40 4.17 4.44 2.59
CA LYS A 40 5.58 4.30 2.22
C LYS A 40 6.18 5.70 2.14
N VAL A 41 7.45 5.82 2.55
CA VAL A 41 8.14 7.11 2.54
C VAL A 41 8.24 7.61 1.10
N GLY A 42 7.87 8.87 0.86
CA GLY A 42 7.82 9.45 -0.49
C GLY A 42 6.62 9.00 -1.35
N CYS A 43 5.70 8.19 -0.82
CA CYS A 43 4.50 7.76 -1.52
C CYS A 43 3.22 8.27 -0.84
N ALA A 44 2.14 8.41 -1.61
CA ALA A 44 0.82 8.71 -1.06
C ALA A 44 0.29 7.54 -0.20
N ALA A 45 -0.37 7.85 0.92
CA ALA A 45 -1.02 6.86 1.75
C ALA A 45 -2.24 6.27 1.05
N ILE A 46 -2.30 4.95 0.95
CA ILE A 46 -3.37 4.22 0.27
C ILE A 46 -4.27 3.57 1.31
N TYR A 47 -5.59 3.70 1.14
CA TYR A 47 -6.58 3.08 2.00
C TYR A 47 -7.33 2.02 1.21
N THR A 48 -7.45 0.81 1.75
CA THR A 48 -8.25 -0.27 1.17
C THR A 48 -9.16 -0.88 2.23
N SER A 49 -10.39 -1.21 1.85
CA SER A 49 -11.33 -1.89 2.74
C SER A 49 -10.87 -3.34 2.96
N SER A 50 -10.90 -3.84 4.21
CA SER A 50 -10.56 -5.25 4.49
C SER A 50 -11.75 -6.21 4.36
N THR A 51 -12.84 -5.76 3.73
CA THR A 51 -14.03 -6.57 3.48
C THR A 51 -13.74 -7.65 2.43
N ALA A 52 -13.93 -8.90 2.86
CA ALA A 52 -13.68 -10.13 2.11
C ALA A 52 -14.28 -10.21 0.70
N SER A 53 -15.42 -9.55 0.46
CA SER A 53 -16.15 -9.65 -0.80
C SER A 53 -15.63 -8.74 -1.92
N ASP A 54 -14.76 -7.78 -1.61
CA ASP A 54 -14.44 -6.75 -2.59
C ASP A 54 -13.18 -7.10 -3.40
N HIS A 55 -13.36 -8.00 -4.37
CA HIS A 55 -12.34 -8.32 -5.36
C HIS A 55 -11.83 -7.07 -6.08
N ARG A 56 -12.72 -6.10 -6.34
CA ARG A 56 -12.36 -4.84 -6.99
C ARG A 56 -11.46 -4.00 -6.07
N ALA A 57 -11.73 -3.95 -4.77
CA ALA A 57 -10.90 -3.21 -3.81
C ALA A 57 -9.47 -3.75 -3.75
N THR A 58 -9.27 -5.07 -3.81
CA THR A 58 -7.93 -5.68 -3.83
C THR A 58 -7.17 -5.32 -5.12
N LEU A 59 -7.83 -5.42 -6.27
CA LEU A 59 -7.24 -5.04 -7.56
C LEU A 59 -6.94 -3.54 -7.63
N ASN A 60 -7.85 -2.70 -7.13
CA ASN A 60 -7.70 -1.26 -7.10
C ASN A 60 -6.55 -0.85 -6.17
N ALA A 61 -6.44 -1.46 -4.99
CA ALA A 61 -5.33 -1.24 -4.07
C ALA A 61 -3.98 -1.60 -4.72
N ARG A 62 -3.90 -2.73 -5.43
CA ARG A 62 -2.68 -3.11 -6.18
C ARG A 62 -2.34 -2.08 -7.26
N ALA A 63 -3.34 -1.58 -8.00
CA ALA A 63 -3.15 -0.53 -8.99
C ALA A 63 -2.71 0.80 -8.34
N GLN A 64 -3.27 1.14 -7.18
CA GLN A 64 -2.88 2.33 -6.41
C GLN A 64 -1.45 2.23 -5.91
N ILE A 65 -1.01 1.08 -5.40
CA ILE A 65 0.38 0.84 -4.97
C ILE A 65 1.34 1.12 -6.14
N ARG A 66 1.07 0.55 -7.32
CA ARG A 66 1.88 0.79 -8.53
C ARG A 66 1.87 2.25 -8.98
N ARG A 67 0.73 2.94 -8.88
CA ARG A 67 0.65 4.36 -9.24
C ARG A 67 1.43 5.22 -8.26
N ALA A 68 1.30 4.96 -6.97
CA ALA A 68 2.00 5.68 -5.93
C ALA A 68 3.51 5.45 -6.00
N GLU A 69 3.97 4.26 -6.39
CA GLU A 69 5.39 4.01 -6.66
C GLU A 69 5.92 4.82 -7.85
N ARG A 70 5.17 4.87 -8.95
CA ARG A 70 5.54 5.73 -10.08
C ARG A 70 5.55 7.20 -9.70
N GLN A 71 4.58 7.66 -8.92
CA GLN A 71 4.56 9.04 -8.41
C GLN A 71 5.72 9.31 -7.46
N ALA A 72 6.11 8.35 -6.62
CA ALA A 72 7.25 8.48 -5.73
C ALA A 72 8.58 8.52 -6.50
N GLN A 73 8.72 7.71 -7.56
CA GLN A 73 9.87 7.79 -8.46
C GLN A 73 9.92 9.12 -9.21
N ALA A 74 8.77 9.60 -9.70
CA ALA A 74 8.67 10.91 -10.36
C ALA A 74 8.99 12.06 -9.39
N GLN A 75 8.50 12.01 -8.15
CA GLN A 75 8.83 12.99 -7.11
C GLN A 75 10.30 12.91 -6.70
N ALA A 76 10.87 11.72 -6.57
CA ALA A 76 12.29 11.55 -6.29
C ALA A 76 13.18 12.09 -7.43
N ALA A 77 12.72 11.98 -8.68
CA ALA A 77 13.38 12.58 -9.84
C ALA A 77 13.24 14.11 -9.85
N SER A 78 12.05 14.66 -9.57
CA SER A 78 11.85 16.11 -9.53
C SER A 78 12.60 16.79 -8.38
N VAL A 79 12.71 16.14 -7.21
CA VAL A 79 13.53 16.65 -6.09
C VAL A 79 15.02 16.71 -6.45
N LYS A 80 15.50 15.83 -7.35
CA LYS A 80 16.88 15.93 -7.86
C LYS A 80 17.08 17.10 -8.83
N GLU A 81 16.03 17.60 -9.49
CA GLU A 81 16.13 18.71 -10.44
C GLU A 81 16.03 20.10 -9.80
N CYS A 82 15.53 20.23 -8.56
CA CYS A 82 15.40 21.55 -7.91
C CYS A 82 16.62 22.00 -7.09
N GLY A 83 17.75 21.30 -7.19
CA GLY A 83 19.00 21.74 -6.57
C GLY A 83 19.94 22.36 -7.59
N HIS A 84 19.67 23.58 -8.05
CA HIS A 84 20.65 24.49 -8.66
C HIS A 84 20.06 25.90 -8.68
N GLY A 85 20.69 26.83 -7.94
CA GLY A 85 20.34 28.25 -7.88
C GLY A 85 20.59 28.83 -6.50
#